data_AF-A0A956Q7A9-F1
#
_entry.id   AF-A0A956Q7A9-F1
#
_cell.length_a   1.000
_cell.length_b   1.000
_cell.length_c   1.000
_cell.angle_alpha   90.00
_cell.angle_beta   90.00
_cell.angle_gamma   90.00
#
_symmetry.space_group_name_H-M   'P 1'
#
loop_
_entity.id
_entity.type
_entity.pdbx_description
1 polymer ?
#
loop_
_entity_poly.entity_id
_entity_poly.type
_entity_poly.pdbx_seq_one_letter_code
_entity_poly.pdbx_strand_id
1 'polypeptide(L)'
;MSSSTLIHQPDQIPSNLFKPAAPLKATCIENTRLCADGSLNDVRHLVFKYDGGQYWYLDGQSAGILPPGHDESGNRHKLRLYSIASPSKGDDGSGHQLSLCVKRLVYTDENGQEKRGVCSNFLCDLSVGDEVEMTGPVGKGFLMPEAKDATMIMMATGTGIAPFRAFLHTRYTDRVNESGQTVMIFGA
;
A
#
# COMPACT_ATOMS: atom_id res chain seq x y z
N MET A 1 -24.66 -23.02 -6.97
CA MET A 1 -24.45 -21.61 -7.34
C MET A 1 -22.97 -21.45 -7.64
N SER A 2 -22.62 -21.28 -8.91
CA SER A 2 -21.26 -21.40 -9.41
C SER A 2 -20.41 -20.21 -8.97
N SER A 3 -19.42 -20.47 -8.10
CA SER A 3 -18.37 -19.51 -7.78
C SER A 3 -17.53 -19.29 -9.04
N SER A 4 -17.74 -18.18 -9.75
CA SER A 4 -16.87 -17.81 -10.86
C SER A 4 -15.57 -17.27 -10.27
N THR A 5 -14.56 -18.12 -10.17
CA THR A 5 -13.18 -17.67 -10.08
C THR A 5 -12.92 -16.81 -11.32
N LEU A 6 -12.79 -15.49 -11.14
CA LEU A 6 -12.37 -14.59 -12.22
C LEU A 6 -10.96 -15.02 -12.62
N ILE A 7 -10.86 -15.74 -13.74
CA ILE A 7 -9.57 -16.07 -14.34
C ILE A 7 -8.99 -14.76 -14.86
N HIS A 8 -7.92 -14.28 -14.23
CA HIS A 8 -7.22 -13.05 -14.59
C HIS A 8 -6.75 -13.13 -16.05
N GLN A 9 -7.11 -12.15 -16.87
CA GLN A 9 -6.51 -12.00 -18.20
C GLN A 9 -5.10 -11.43 -18.03
N PRO A 10 -4.05 -12.10 -18.55
CA PRO A 10 -2.65 -11.72 -18.32
C PRO A 10 -2.30 -10.30 -18.81
N ASP A 11 -3.05 -9.75 -19.77
CA ASP A 11 -2.75 -8.43 -20.38
C ASP A 11 -3.47 -7.25 -19.72
N GLN A 12 -4.29 -7.46 -18.69
CA GLN A 12 -5.08 -6.39 -18.07
C GLN A 12 -4.40 -5.85 -16.80
N ILE A 13 -4.13 -4.54 -16.78
CA ILE A 13 -3.71 -3.84 -15.55
C ILE A 13 -4.97 -3.47 -14.75
N PRO A 14 -5.14 -3.95 -13.49
CA PRO A 14 -6.32 -3.65 -12.69
C PRO A 14 -6.35 -2.17 -12.34
N SER A 15 -7.52 -1.57 -12.37
CA SER A 15 -7.68 -0.15 -12.04
C SER A 15 -9.09 0.16 -11.57
N ASN A 16 -9.19 0.87 -10.44
CA ASN A 16 -10.46 1.36 -9.87
C ASN A 16 -11.51 0.25 -9.69
N LEU A 17 -11.10 -0.94 -9.23
CA LEU A 17 -12.00 -2.06 -8.92
C LEU A 17 -12.99 -1.65 -7.81
N PHE A 18 -12.49 -0.93 -6.81
CA PHE A 18 -13.29 -0.30 -5.76
C PHE A 18 -13.16 1.21 -5.83
N LYS A 19 -14.29 1.90 -5.66
CA LYS A 19 -14.40 3.36 -5.80
C LYS A 19 -14.86 3.96 -4.48
N PRO A 20 -14.66 5.28 -4.24
CA PRO A 20 -15.12 5.90 -3.00
C PRO A 20 -16.61 5.72 -2.67
N ALA A 21 -17.47 5.55 -3.68
CA ALA A 21 -18.90 5.30 -3.49
C ALA A 21 -19.23 3.86 -3.07
N ALA A 22 -18.33 2.91 -3.30
CA ALA A 22 -18.44 1.51 -2.93
C ALA A 22 -17.04 0.97 -2.59
N PRO A 23 -16.48 1.36 -1.43
CA PRO A 23 -15.13 0.96 -1.03
C PRO A 23 -15.11 -0.50 -0.59
N LEU A 24 -13.93 -1.12 -0.70
CA LEU A 24 -13.64 -2.42 -0.10
C LEU A 24 -13.49 -2.23 1.41
N LYS A 25 -14.10 -3.11 2.20
CA LYS A 25 -13.78 -3.23 3.61
C LYS A 25 -12.60 -4.18 3.80
N ALA A 26 -11.58 -3.73 4.51
CA ALA A 26 -10.44 -4.56 4.88
C ALA A 26 -10.17 -4.44 6.38
N THR A 27 -9.67 -5.50 6.99
CA THR A 27 -9.34 -5.55 8.42
C THR A 27 -7.84 -5.40 8.61
N CYS A 28 -7.42 -4.50 9.50
CA CYS A 28 -6.03 -4.41 9.93
C CYS A 28 -5.65 -5.69 10.70
N ILE A 29 -4.66 -6.42 10.21
CA ILE A 29 -4.16 -7.64 10.85
C ILE A 29 -2.75 -7.49 11.41
N GLU A 30 -2.03 -6.43 11.02
CA GLU A 30 -0.73 -6.05 11.57
C GLU A 30 -0.55 -4.53 11.52
N ASN A 31 0.04 -3.95 12.57
CA ASN A 31 0.49 -2.56 12.61
C ASN A 31 1.80 -2.46 13.43
N THR A 32 2.92 -2.55 12.73
CA THR A 32 4.26 -2.64 13.33
C THR A 32 5.06 -1.37 13.10
N ARG A 33 5.71 -0.83 14.13
CA ARG A 33 6.64 0.31 13.98
C ARG A 33 7.94 -0.13 13.32
N LEU A 34 8.32 0.58 12.24
CA LEU A 34 9.54 0.33 11.47
C LEU A 34 10.74 1.15 11.94
N CYS A 35 10.51 2.30 12.55
CA CYS A 35 11.58 3.12 13.10
C CYS A 35 12.06 2.58 14.45
N ALA A 36 13.36 2.71 14.72
CA ALA A 36 13.96 2.35 16.01
C ALA A 36 13.34 3.15 17.16
N ASP A 37 13.40 2.57 18.36
CA ASP A 37 12.97 3.23 19.59
C ASP A 37 13.69 4.58 19.78
N GLY A 38 12.94 5.57 20.26
CA GLY A 38 13.42 6.95 20.38
C GLY A 38 13.49 7.76 19.08
N SER A 39 13.20 7.16 17.91
CA SER A 39 13.07 7.95 16.68
C SER A 39 11.93 8.96 16.78
N LEU A 40 12.19 10.19 16.30
CA LEU A 40 11.16 11.23 16.14
C LEU A 40 10.18 10.89 15.01
N ASN A 41 10.58 10.03 14.08
CA ASN A 41 9.69 9.55 13.03
C ASN A 41 8.86 8.36 13.53
N ASP A 42 7.60 8.34 13.13
CA ASP A 42 6.73 7.18 13.30
C ASP A 42 6.34 6.65 11.91
N VAL A 43 7.05 5.62 11.45
CA VAL A 43 6.74 4.90 10.21
C VAL A 43 6.26 3.51 10.57
N ARG A 44 5.16 3.07 9.97
CA ARG A 44 4.47 1.82 10.26
C ARG A 44 4.42 0.92 9.04
N HIS A 45 4.60 -0.37 9.24
CA HIS A 45 4.17 -1.44 8.34
C HIS A 45 2.77 -1.87 8.77
N LEU A 46 1.81 -1.71 7.88
CA LEU A 46 0.43 -2.13 8.12
C LEU A 46 0.08 -3.23 7.15
N VAL A 47 -0.60 -4.28 7.62
CA VAL A 47 -1.12 -5.35 6.78
C VAL A 47 -2.63 -5.38 6.90
N PHE A 48 -3.31 -5.42 5.76
CA PHE A 48 -4.77 -5.46 5.66
C PHE A 48 -5.20 -6.74 4.97
N LYS A 49 -6.15 -7.44 5.59
CA LYS A 49 -6.80 -8.62 5.03
C LYS A 49 -8.20 -8.27 4.55
N TYR A 50 -8.62 -8.86 3.44
CA TYR A 50 -9.95 -8.65 2.87
C TYR A 50 -10.49 -9.96 2.30
N ASP A 51 -11.80 -10.00 2.06
CA ASP A 51 -12.43 -11.15 1.41
C ASP A 51 -11.90 -11.29 -0.02
N GLY A 52 -11.28 -12.44 -0.28
CA GLY A 52 -10.50 -12.70 -1.48
C GLY A 52 -11.31 -12.72 -2.79
N GLY A 53 -10.63 -12.41 -3.90
CA GLY A 53 -11.12 -12.64 -5.27
C GLY A 53 -11.66 -11.42 -6.02
N GLN A 54 -11.94 -10.29 -5.35
CA GLN A 54 -12.44 -9.07 -6.00
C GLN A 54 -11.41 -7.94 -6.07
N TYR A 55 -10.46 -7.90 -5.14
CA TYR A 55 -9.39 -6.91 -5.12
C TYR A 55 -8.07 -7.59 -5.48
N TRP A 56 -7.55 -7.27 -6.66
CA TRP A 56 -6.25 -7.72 -7.13
C TRP A 56 -5.48 -6.53 -7.69
N TYR A 57 -4.17 -6.55 -7.54
CA TYR A 57 -3.28 -5.46 -7.92
C TYR A 57 -1.97 -6.01 -8.46
N LEU A 58 -1.22 -5.16 -9.14
CA LEU A 58 0.14 -5.42 -9.59
C LEU A 58 1.14 -4.68 -8.69
N ASP A 59 2.32 -5.27 -8.57
CA ASP A 59 3.46 -4.65 -7.93
C ASP A 59 3.70 -3.25 -8.49
N GLY A 60 3.81 -2.27 -7.58
CA GLY A 60 4.04 -0.86 -7.91
C GLY A 60 2.78 0.00 -8.05
N GLN A 61 1.60 -0.60 -7.87
CA GLN A 61 0.35 0.14 -7.76
C GLN A 61 0.14 0.75 -6.37
N SER A 62 -0.88 1.59 -6.25
CA SER A 62 -1.32 2.21 -5.00
C SER A 62 -2.72 1.77 -4.62
N ALA A 63 -2.97 1.72 -3.31
CA ALA A 63 -4.31 1.63 -2.74
C ALA A 63 -4.73 3.01 -2.23
N GLY A 64 -6.03 3.28 -2.28
CA GLY A 64 -6.58 4.48 -1.66
C GLY A 64 -7.25 4.15 -0.32
N ILE A 65 -7.04 4.98 0.69
CA ILE A 65 -7.67 4.88 2.02
C ILE A 65 -8.64 6.05 2.23
N LEU A 66 -9.87 5.72 2.63
CA LEU A 66 -10.87 6.67 3.09
C LEU A 66 -10.81 6.74 4.63
N PRO A 67 -10.24 7.80 5.21
CA PRO A 67 -10.25 7.93 6.66
C PRO A 67 -11.69 8.23 7.15
N PRO A 68 -12.09 7.71 8.32
CA PRO A 68 -13.42 7.91 8.87
C PRO A 68 -13.61 9.36 9.31
N GLY A 69 -14.87 9.81 9.39
CA GLY A 69 -15.22 11.15 9.86
C GLY A 69 -15.47 12.17 8.75
N HIS A 70 -15.59 13.43 9.16
CA HIS A 70 -15.97 14.55 8.31
C HIS A 70 -15.01 15.73 8.52
N ASP A 71 -14.80 16.52 7.46
CA ASP A 71 -14.09 17.79 7.55
C ASP A 71 -14.92 18.89 8.23
N GLU A 72 -14.33 20.06 8.42
CA GLU A 72 -14.96 21.23 9.06
C GLU A 72 -16.23 21.70 8.35
N SER A 73 -16.39 21.36 7.07
CA SER A 73 -17.60 21.67 6.27
C SER A 73 -18.64 20.56 6.31
N GLY A 74 -18.43 19.50 7.11
CA GLY A 74 -19.33 18.36 7.25
C GLY A 74 -19.25 17.36 6.09
N ASN A 75 -18.27 17.47 5.19
CA ASN A 75 -18.09 16.51 4.10
C ASN A 75 -17.22 15.34 4.56
N ARG A 76 -17.48 14.14 4.02
CA ARG A 76 -16.60 12.98 4.27
C ARG A 76 -15.17 13.31 3.89
N HIS A 77 -14.21 12.83 4.68
CA HIS A 77 -12.82 13.06 4.35
C HIS A 77 -12.44 12.47 2.98
N LYS A 78 -11.63 13.23 2.24
CA LYS A 78 -11.14 12.82 0.92
C LYS A 78 -10.21 11.60 1.01
N LEU A 79 -10.21 10.81 -0.07
CA LEU A 79 -9.29 9.71 -0.31
C LEU A 79 -7.81 10.14 -0.23
N ARG A 80 -6.96 9.33 0.40
CA ARG A 80 -5.48 9.44 0.31
C ARG A 80 -4.90 8.19 -0.32
N LEU A 81 -3.96 8.36 -1.25
CA LEU A 81 -3.28 7.25 -1.93
C LEU A 81 -2.00 6.86 -1.19
N TYR A 82 -1.75 5.56 -1.09
CA TYR A 82 -0.54 4.97 -0.53
C TYR A 82 -0.03 3.89 -1.49
N SER A 83 1.26 3.91 -1.82
CA SER A 83 1.89 2.83 -2.58
C SER A 83 1.78 1.52 -1.81
N ILE A 84 1.39 0.45 -2.51
CA ILE A 84 1.31 -0.87 -1.92
C ILE A 84 2.74 -1.37 -1.71
N ALA A 85 3.01 -1.85 -0.49
CA ALA A 85 4.34 -2.27 -0.05
C ALA A 85 4.56 -3.79 -0.18
N SER A 86 3.50 -4.57 -0.42
CA SER A 86 3.53 -6.02 -0.60
C SER A 86 3.52 -6.42 -2.08
N PRO A 87 4.03 -7.62 -2.43
CA PRO A 87 3.77 -8.26 -3.71
C PRO A 87 2.27 -8.37 -4.01
N SER A 88 1.91 -8.55 -5.29
CA SER A 88 0.53 -8.87 -5.74
C SER A 88 -0.12 -10.07 -5.01
N LYS A 89 0.69 -10.99 -4.48
CA LYS A 89 0.22 -12.13 -3.66
C LYS A 89 0.07 -11.82 -2.16
N GLY A 90 0.30 -10.58 -1.73
CA GLY A 90 0.37 -10.22 -0.31
C GLY A 90 1.65 -10.71 0.37
N ASP A 91 1.86 -10.31 1.63
CA ASP A 91 3.04 -10.72 2.41
C ASP A 91 3.02 -12.22 2.78
N ASP A 92 1.84 -12.84 2.86
CA ASP A 92 1.67 -14.26 3.17
C ASP A 92 1.51 -15.16 1.92
N GLY A 93 1.53 -14.58 0.72
CA GLY A 93 1.32 -15.31 -0.54
C GLY A 93 -0.13 -15.74 -0.83
N SER A 94 -1.10 -15.37 0.01
CA SER A 94 -2.51 -15.78 -0.15
C SER A 94 -3.26 -15.07 -1.27
N GLY A 95 -2.77 -13.90 -1.70
CA GLY A 95 -3.46 -12.99 -2.62
C GLY A 95 -4.63 -12.23 -1.99
N HIS A 96 -4.89 -12.39 -0.69
CA HIS A 96 -6.03 -11.80 0.03
C HIS A 96 -5.59 -10.78 1.09
N GLN A 97 -4.35 -10.29 0.94
CA GLN A 97 -3.76 -9.29 1.81
C GLN A 97 -3.05 -8.24 0.98
N LEU A 98 -2.86 -7.06 1.57
CA LEU A 98 -1.92 -6.07 1.08
C LEU A 98 -1.28 -5.34 2.25
N SER A 99 -0.10 -4.79 2.03
CA SER A 99 0.64 -4.06 3.05
C SER A 99 0.92 -2.63 2.63
N LEU A 100 0.97 -1.70 3.59
CA LEU A 100 1.31 -0.29 3.39
C LEU A 100 2.49 0.11 4.27
N CYS A 101 3.33 1.02 3.76
CA CYS A 101 4.37 1.69 4.53
C CYS A 101 3.96 3.16 4.75
N VAL A 102 3.57 3.51 5.98
CA VAL A 102 2.92 4.78 6.29
C VAL A 102 3.75 5.57 7.31
N LYS A 103 4.14 6.79 6.95
CA LYS A 103 4.72 7.76 7.88
C LYS A 103 3.60 8.62 8.48
N ARG A 104 3.56 8.70 9.82
CA ARG A 104 2.71 9.64 10.55
C ARG A 104 3.10 11.07 10.17
N LEU A 105 2.13 11.85 9.69
CA LEU A 105 2.35 13.25 9.36
C LEU A 105 1.97 14.12 10.57
N VAL A 106 2.96 14.79 11.13
CA VAL A 106 2.81 15.85 12.12
C VAL A 106 3.65 17.03 11.65
N TYR A 107 3.06 18.21 11.61
CA TYR A 107 3.74 19.44 11.20
C TYR A 107 3.21 20.63 12.00
N THR A 108 4.00 21.68 12.11
CA THR A 108 3.59 22.94 12.73
C THR A 108 3.08 23.88 11.65
N ASP A 109 1.89 24.46 11.85
CA ASP A 109 1.37 25.49 10.94
C ASP A 109 2.05 26.85 11.14
N GLU A 110 1.67 27.83 10.32
CA GLU A 110 2.20 29.20 10.37
C GLU A 110 1.94 29.92 11.71
N ASN A 111 0.97 29.45 12.50
CA ASN A 111 0.62 30.01 13.81
C ASN A 111 1.31 29.28 14.97
N GLY A 112 2.22 28.35 14.67
CA GLY A 112 2.91 27.56 15.70
C GLY A 112 2.07 26.40 16.26
N GLN A 113 0.90 26.10 15.67
CA GLN A 113 0.06 25.00 16.15
C GLN A 113 0.46 23.69 15.49
N GLU A 114 0.54 22.63 16.29
CA GLU A 114 0.73 21.29 15.76
C GLU A 114 -0.53 20.83 15.00
N LYS A 115 -0.33 20.37 13.76
CA LYS A 115 -1.33 19.77 12.90
C LYS A 115 -0.97 18.32 12.62
N ARG A 116 -1.99 17.46 12.71
CA ARG A 116 -1.89 16.03 12.46
C ARG A 116 -2.59 15.70 11.15
N GLY A 117 -1.86 15.08 10.22
CA GLY A 117 -2.45 14.62 8.96
C GLY A 117 -3.51 13.56 9.23
N VAL A 118 -4.75 13.80 8.81
CA VAL A 118 -5.93 12.97 9.13
C VAL A 118 -5.70 11.48 8.83
N CYS A 119 -5.39 11.14 7.57
CA CYS A 119 -5.33 9.74 7.14
C CYS A 119 -4.10 8.99 7.68
N SER A 120 -2.93 9.62 7.71
CA SER A 120 -1.73 8.95 8.24
C SER A 120 -1.78 8.74 9.75
N ASN A 121 -2.37 9.67 10.51
CA ASN A 121 -2.57 9.45 11.94
C ASN A 121 -3.62 8.38 12.20
N PHE A 122 -4.74 8.40 11.48
CA PHE A 122 -5.74 7.33 11.52
C PHE A 122 -5.10 5.96 11.32
N LEU A 123 -4.34 5.78 10.22
CA LEU A 123 -3.68 4.51 9.92
C LEU A 123 -2.68 4.11 11.01
N CYS A 124 -1.79 5.02 11.41
CA CYS A 124 -0.77 4.70 12.42
C CYS A 124 -1.36 4.39 13.82
N ASP A 125 -2.58 4.84 14.10
CA ASP A 125 -3.29 4.61 15.37
C ASP A 125 -4.21 3.37 15.35
N LEU A 126 -4.32 2.66 14.21
CA LEU A 126 -5.15 1.45 14.09
C LEU A 126 -4.67 0.33 15.02
N SER A 127 -5.63 -0.36 15.62
CA SER A 127 -5.43 -1.64 16.30
C SER A 127 -5.69 -2.81 15.37
N VAL A 128 -5.06 -3.96 15.67
CA VAL A 128 -5.40 -5.22 15.00
C VAL A 128 -6.87 -5.54 15.25
N GLY A 129 -7.61 -5.83 14.17
CA GLY A 129 -9.05 -6.05 14.17
C GLY A 129 -9.88 -4.86 13.68
N ASP A 130 -9.31 -3.66 13.60
CA ASP A 130 -10.02 -2.48 13.10
C ASP A 130 -10.30 -2.59 11.59
N GLU A 131 -11.46 -2.09 11.16
CA GLU A 131 -11.84 -2.03 9.74
C GLU A 131 -11.39 -0.71 9.09
N VAL A 132 -11.00 -0.79 7.81
CA VAL A 132 -10.69 0.35 6.95
C VAL A 132 -11.45 0.27 5.63
N GLU A 133 -11.81 1.43 5.09
CA GLU A 133 -12.39 1.55 3.75
C GLU A 133 -11.30 1.83 2.72
N MET A 134 -11.16 0.92 1.75
CA MET A 134 -10.13 0.94 0.72
C MET A 134 -10.72 1.13 -0.69
N THR A 135 -9.95 1.74 -1.58
CA THR A 135 -10.29 1.92 -3.00
C THR A 135 -9.10 1.52 -3.87
N GLY A 136 -9.34 1.40 -5.18
CA GLY A 136 -8.31 1.09 -6.16
C GLY A 136 -8.37 -0.38 -6.63
N PRO A 137 -7.22 -0.95 -7.03
CA PRO A 137 -5.91 -0.29 -7.10
C PRO A 137 -5.88 0.83 -8.16
N VAL A 138 -4.86 1.68 -8.10
CA VAL A 138 -4.59 2.73 -9.10
C VAL A 138 -3.11 2.76 -9.46
N GLY A 139 -2.80 3.34 -10.62
CA GLY A 139 -1.44 3.49 -11.12
C GLY A 139 -1.08 2.49 -12.22
N LYS A 140 -0.42 2.98 -13.26
CA LYS A 140 0.11 2.19 -14.39
C LYS A 140 1.55 2.58 -14.78
N GLY A 141 2.05 3.71 -14.28
CA GLY A 141 3.35 4.25 -14.66
C GLY A 141 4.55 3.72 -13.86
N PHE A 142 4.30 2.86 -12.86
CA PHE A 142 5.33 2.38 -11.95
C PHE A 142 5.24 0.87 -11.73
N LEU A 143 4.89 0.12 -12.78
CA LEU A 143 4.76 -1.33 -12.70
C LEU A 143 6.13 -2.01 -12.78
N MET A 144 6.26 -3.16 -12.12
CA MET A 144 7.46 -4.00 -12.24
C MET A 144 7.65 -4.46 -13.70
N PRO A 145 8.87 -4.41 -14.26
CA PRO A 145 9.12 -4.92 -15.61
C PRO A 145 8.80 -6.42 -15.76
N GLU A 146 8.30 -6.81 -16.93
CA GLU A 146 8.03 -8.21 -17.27
C GLU A 146 9.25 -8.96 -17.79
N ALA A 147 10.21 -8.26 -18.40
CA ALA A 147 11.41 -8.86 -18.96
C ALA A 147 12.28 -9.47 -17.84
N LYS A 148 12.57 -10.77 -17.97
CA LYS A 148 13.28 -11.59 -16.96
C LYS A 148 14.75 -11.19 -16.77
N ASP A 149 15.31 -10.47 -17.70
CA ASP A 149 16.68 -9.95 -17.70
C ASP A 149 16.73 -8.44 -17.39
N ALA A 150 15.59 -7.81 -17.08
CA ALA A 150 15.53 -6.38 -16.79
C ALA A 150 16.35 -6.01 -15.55
N THR A 151 17.31 -5.10 -15.75
CA THR A 151 18.01 -4.42 -14.66
C THR A 151 17.07 -3.42 -13.98
N MET A 152 16.85 -3.59 -12.68
CA MET A 152 16.05 -2.68 -11.86
C MET A 152 16.98 -1.77 -11.06
N ILE A 153 16.97 -0.47 -11.39
CA ILE A 153 17.64 0.58 -10.60
C ILE A 153 16.56 1.32 -9.81
N MET A 154 16.58 1.17 -8.49
CA MET A 154 15.56 1.66 -7.58
C MET A 154 16.14 2.73 -6.69
N MET A 155 15.53 3.91 -6.71
CA MET A 155 15.97 5.07 -5.91
C MET A 155 14.81 5.54 -5.04
N ALA A 156 14.96 5.42 -3.72
CA ALA A 156 13.91 5.76 -2.76
C ALA A 156 14.42 6.66 -1.64
N THR A 157 13.52 7.48 -1.11
CA THR A 157 13.69 8.20 0.15
C THR A 157 12.49 7.97 1.06
N GLY A 158 12.73 7.69 2.34
CA GLY A 158 11.68 7.44 3.33
C GLY A 158 10.64 6.38 2.88
N THR A 159 9.36 6.71 2.94
CA THR A 159 8.26 5.80 2.54
C THR A 159 8.20 5.52 1.03
N GLY A 160 9.00 6.21 0.21
CA GLY A 160 9.18 5.90 -1.21
C GLY A 160 9.75 4.50 -1.47
N ILE A 161 10.23 3.81 -0.42
CA ILE A 161 10.65 2.41 -0.46
C ILE A 161 9.51 1.42 -0.74
N ALA A 162 8.25 1.79 -0.47
CA ALA A 162 7.10 0.89 -0.51
C ALA A 162 6.98 0.06 -1.81
N PRO A 163 6.87 0.64 -3.02
CA PRO A 163 6.73 -0.16 -4.24
C PRO A 163 7.96 -1.02 -4.52
N PHE A 164 9.15 -0.57 -4.11
CA PHE A 164 10.37 -1.35 -4.30
C PHE A 164 10.49 -2.53 -3.33
N ARG A 165 9.90 -2.44 -2.13
CA ARG A 165 9.76 -3.62 -1.26
C ARG A 165 8.97 -4.72 -1.98
N ALA A 166 7.88 -4.38 -2.66
CA ALA A 166 7.12 -5.32 -3.47
C ALA A 166 7.98 -5.91 -4.60
N PHE A 167 8.67 -5.06 -5.37
CA PHE A 167 9.54 -5.50 -6.49
C PHE A 167 10.64 -6.46 -6.02
N LEU A 168 11.33 -6.09 -4.94
CA LEU A 168 12.40 -6.90 -4.35
C LEU A 168 11.87 -8.25 -3.88
N HIS A 169 10.74 -8.26 -3.18
CA HIS A 169 10.14 -9.49 -2.71
C HIS A 169 9.76 -10.38 -3.89
N THR A 170 9.00 -9.86 -4.87
CA THR A 170 8.63 -10.62 -6.07
C THR A 170 9.85 -11.13 -6.86
N ARG A 171 10.90 -10.32 -7.04
CA ARG A 171 12.15 -10.72 -7.69
C ARG A 171 12.83 -11.89 -6.96
N TYR A 172 12.91 -11.82 -5.64
CA TYR A 172 13.70 -12.77 -4.84
C TYR A 172 12.89 -13.91 -4.21
N THR A 173 11.56 -13.92 -4.35
CA THR A 173 10.71 -15.03 -3.88
C THR A 173 9.98 -15.74 -5.03
N ASP A 174 9.34 -14.99 -5.94
CA ASP A 174 8.51 -15.55 -7.00
C ASP A 174 9.26 -15.73 -8.33
N ARG A 175 10.30 -14.92 -8.56
CA ARG A 175 11.02 -14.82 -9.84
C ARG A 175 12.52 -15.13 -9.68
N VAL A 176 12.87 -16.05 -8.79
CA VAL A 176 14.26 -16.37 -8.39
C VAL A 176 15.22 -16.77 -9.53
N ASN A 177 14.70 -17.17 -10.69
CA ASN A 177 15.50 -17.55 -11.86
C ASN A 177 15.70 -16.40 -12.87
N GLU A 178 15.25 -15.18 -12.56
CA GLU A 178 15.48 -13.99 -13.39
C GLU A 178 16.92 -13.50 -13.27
N SER A 179 17.55 -13.18 -14.41
CA SER A 179 18.98 -12.85 -14.50
C SER A 179 19.28 -11.35 -14.43
N GLY A 180 18.25 -10.50 -14.43
CA GLY A 180 18.41 -9.04 -14.39
C GLY A 180 19.03 -8.53 -13.09
N GLN A 181 19.88 -7.52 -13.18
CA GLN A 181 20.53 -6.93 -12.01
C GLN A 181 19.54 -6.13 -11.15
N THR A 182 19.82 -6.02 -9.86
CA THR A 182 19.03 -5.21 -8.92
C THR A 182 19.95 -4.25 -8.19
N VAL A 183 19.68 -2.96 -8.29
CA VAL A 183 20.39 -1.90 -7.56
C VAL A 183 19.38 -1.11 -6.76
N MET A 184 19.63 -0.97 -5.45
CA MET A 184 18.84 -0.13 -4.55
C MET A 184 19.71 0.99 -3.99
N ILE A 185 19.26 2.23 -4.15
CA ILE A 185 19.82 3.42 -3.50
C ILE A 185 18.73 3.97 -2.58
N PHE A 186 18.98 3.94 -1.27
CA PHE A 186 17.99 4.32 -0.27
C PHE A 186 18.52 5.41 0.67
N GLY A 187 17.78 6.53 0.76
CA GLY A 187 18.00 7.58 1.74
C GLY A 187 16.97 7.52 2.86
N ALA A 188 17.42 7.44 4.11
CA ALA A 188 16.59 7.29 5.30
C ALA A 188 16.84 8.41 6.32
#